data_AF-A0A147HYP8-F1
#
_entry.id   AF-A0A147HYP8-F1
#
_cell.length_a   1.000
_cell.length_b   1.000
_cell.length_c   1.000
_cell.angle_alpha   90.00
_cell.angle_beta   90.00
_cell.angle_gamma   90.00
#
_symmetry.space_group_name_H-M   'P 1'
#
loop_
_entity.id
_entity.type
_entity.pdbx_description
1 polymer ?
#
loop_
_entity_poly.entity_id
_entity_poly.type
_entity_poly.pdbx_seq_one_letter_code
_entity_poly.pdbx_strand_id
1 'polypeptide(L)'
;MAAATAVGAVAAGLGAALSLGWLDRFFPKGDAEHAAADLAADAGTPGTTRAPDAFRPDPTAPVPASEREGLRPATGPAPTLVATRGEMANQTGAANG
;
A
#
# COMPACT_ATOMS: atom_id res chain seq x y z
N MET A 1 -11.96 13.12 57.92
CA MET A 1 -12.91 12.58 56.93
C MET A 1 -12.71 13.17 55.53
N ALA A 2 -12.55 14.49 55.36
CA ALA A 2 -12.46 15.13 54.03
C ALA A 2 -11.28 14.68 53.14
N ALA A 3 -10.12 14.36 53.72
CA ALA A 3 -8.95 13.93 52.94
C ALA A 3 -9.15 12.54 52.30
N ALA A 4 -9.77 11.60 53.02
CA ALA A 4 -10.04 10.25 52.51
C ALA A 4 -11.09 10.26 51.37
N THR A 5 -12.10 11.14 51.47
CA THR A 5 -13.10 11.32 50.41
C THR A 5 -12.53 12.01 49.18
N ALA A 6 -11.59 12.95 49.34
CA ALA A 6 -10.91 13.61 48.24
C ALA A 6 -10.01 12.65 47.46
N VAL A 7 -9.23 11.81 48.14
CA VAL A 7 -8.39 10.79 47.50
C VAL A 7 -9.24 9.76 46.76
N GLY A 8 -10.35 9.31 47.35
CA GLY A 8 -11.29 8.39 46.71
C GLY A 8 -11.91 8.97 45.43
N ALA A 9 -12.30 10.25 45.45
CA ALA A 9 -12.88 10.92 44.28
C ALA A 9 -11.86 11.08 43.14
N VAL A 10 -10.60 11.43 43.45
CA VAL A 10 -9.52 11.53 42.45
C VAL A 10 -9.21 10.16 41.85
N ALA A 11 -9.10 9.12 42.67
CA ALA A 11 -8.84 7.75 42.19
C ALA A 11 -9.98 7.23 41.29
N ALA A 12 -11.24 7.47 41.68
CA ALA A 12 -12.40 7.10 40.87
C ALA A 12 -12.46 7.88 39.55
N GLY A 13 -12.17 9.19 39.57
CA GLY A 13 -12.14 10.01 38.37
C GLY A 13 -11.05 9.58 37.38
N LEU A 14 -9.84 9.30 37.86
CA LEU A 14 -8.75 8.79 37.03
C LEU A 14 -9.06 7.39 36.48
N GLY A 15 -9.60 6.50 37.30
CA GLY A 15 -10.03 5.17 36.86
C GLY A 15 -11.09 5.22 35.76
N ALA A 16 -12.10 6.08 35.92
CA ALA A 16 -13.13 6.30 34.91
C ALA A 16 -12.54 6.85 33.61
N ALA A 17 -11.69 7.88 33.68
CA ALA A 17 -11.05 8.48 32.50
C ALA A 17 -10.18 7.48 31.73
N LEU A 18 -9.45 6.61 32.43
CA LEU A 18 -8.67 5.54 31.82
C LEU A 18 -9.58 4.49 31.17
N SER A 19 -10.65 4.05 31.87
CA SER A 19 -11.58 3.03 31.36
C SER A 19 -12.40 3.50 30.15
N LEU A 20 -12.67 4.80 30.05
CA LEU A 20 -13.38 5.41 28.92
C LEU A 20 -12.45 5.79 27.75
N GLY A 21 -11.17 5.41 27.81
CA GLY A 21 -10.24 5.62 26.70
C GLY A 21 -9.84 7.08 26.48
N TRP A 22 -9.92 7.95 27.50
CA TRP A 22 -9.54 9.37 27.35
C TRP A 22 -8.07 9.55 26.89
N LEU A 23 -7.20 8.58 27.20
CA LEU A 23 -5.81 8.55 26.74
C LEU A 23 -5.63 8.00 25.32
N ASP A 24 -6.60 7.29 24.75
CA ASP A 24 -6.50 6.76 23.38
C ASP A 24 -6.40 7.88 22.34
N ARG A 25 -6.85 9.10 22.68
CA ARG A 25 -6.64 10.30 21.86
C ARG A 25 -5.16 10.71 21.75
N PHE A 26 -4.38 10.47 22.80
CA PHE A 26 -2.97 10.85 22.86
C PHE A 26 -2.05 9.70 22.44
N PHE A 27 -2.51 8.46 22.56
CA PHE A 27 -1.77 7.25 22.19
C PHE A 27 -2.64 6.37 21.27
N PRO A 28 -2.90 6.79 20.02
CA PRO A 28 -3.66 5.98 19.08
C PRO A 28 -2.95 4.64 18.85
N LYS A 29 -3.71 3.55 18.94
CA LYS A 29 -3.20 2.20 18.63
C LYS A 29 -3.17 2.05 17.11
N GLY A 30 -2.01 2.35 16.52
CA GLY A 30 -1.76 2.21 15.09
C GLY A 30 -1.73 3.55 14.36
N ASP A 31 -1.20 3.51 13.15
CA ASP A 31 -1.24 4.64 12.24
C ASP A 31 -2.68 4.84 11.76
N ALA A 32 -3.10 6.09 11.51
CA ALA A 32 -4.46 6.42 11.07
C ALA A 32 -4.79 5.92 9.64
N GLU A 33 -3.99 5.00 9.13
CA GLU A 33 -4.10 4.41 7.81
C GLU A 33 -4.96 3.15 7.85
N HIS A 34 -5.69 2.92 6.76
CA HIS A 34 -6.51 1.72 6.64
C HIS A 34 -5.64 0.48 6.48
N ALA A 35 -6.01 -0.60 7.14
CA ALA A 35 -5.34 -1.88 6.96
C ALA A 35 -5.42 -2.32 5.48
N ALA A 36 -4.26 -2.45 4.82
CA ALA A 36 -4.13 -2.97 3.47
C ALA A 36 -3.95 -4.50 3.54
N ALA A 37 -5.05 -5.23 3.72
CA ALA A 37 -5.02 -6.68 3.91
C ALA A 37 -4.43 -7.44 2.70
N ASP A 38 -4.52 -6.86 1.51
CA ASP A 38 -3.95 -7.37 0.26
C ASP A 38 -2.41 -7.20 0.17
N LEU A 39 -1.84 -6.32 0.99
CA LEU A 39 -0.41 -6.08 1.09
C LEU A 39 0.22 -6.72 2.34
N ALA A 40 -0.56 -7.48 3.13
CA ALA A 40 -0.03 -8.18 4.28
C ALA A 40 1.06 -9.17 3.88
N ALA A 41 2.03 -9.41 4.76
CA ALA A 41 3.18 -10.27 4.45
C ALA A 41 2.79 -11.73 4.12
N ASP A 42 1.66 -12.19 4.64
CA ASP A 42 1.05 -13.49 4.39
C ASP A 42 0.02 -13.48 3.24
N ALA A 43 -0.27 -12.31 2.65
CA ALA A 43 -1.14 -12.21 1.50
C ALA A 43 -0.51 -12.89 0.28
N GLY A 44 -1.34 -13.56 -0.52
CA GLY A 44 -0.90 -14.17 -1.76
C GLY A 44 -0.38 -13.12 -2.74
N THR A 45 0.69 -13.44 -3.49
CA THR A 45 1.23 -12.51 -4.49
C THR A 45 0.20 -12.27 -5.61
N PRO A 46 -0.27 -11.02 -5.80
CA PRO A 46 -1.27 -10.70 -6.82
C PRO A 46 -0.69 -10.90 -8.23
N GLY A 47 -1.56 -11.18 -9.21
CA GLY A 47 -1.19 -11.29 -10.63
C GLY A 47 -0.38 -12.53 -11.02
N THR A 48 -0.15 -13.47 -10.10
CA THR A 48 0.54 -14.76 -10.38
C THR A 48 -0.31 -15.71 -11.20
N THR A 49 -1.63 -15.56 -11.13
CA THR A 49 -2.60 -16.31 -11.94
C THR A 49 -3.27 -15.38 -12.94
N ARG A 50 -3.54 -15.91 -14.13
CA ARG A 50 -4.27 -15.18 -15.16
C ARG A 50 -5.69 -14.88 -14.66
N ALA A 51 -6.22 -13.71 -15.00
CA ALA A 51 -7.59 -13.32 -14.66
C ALA A 51 -8.61 -14.42 -15.03
N PRO A 52 -9.77 -14.53 -14.34
CA PRO A 52 -10.82 -15.46 -14.73
C PRO A 52 -11.30 -15.19 -16.17
N ASP A 53 -11.74 -16.24 -16.89
CA ASP A 53 -12.03 -16.14 -18.33
C ASP A 53 -13.01 -15.03 -18.70
N ALA A 54 -14.04 -14.81 -17.87
CA ALA A 54 -15.05 -13.76 -18.07
C ALA A 54 -14.49 -12.32 -18.02
N PHE A 55 -13.34 -12.12 -17.38
CA PHE A 55 -12.67 -10.82 -17.24
C PHE A 55 -11.42 -10.70 -18.12
N ARG A 56 -11.17 -11.71 -18.98
CA ARG A 56 -10.07 -11.62 -19.94
C ARG A 56 -10.51 -10.72 -21.10
N PRO A 57 -9.64 -9.80 -21.55
CA PRO A 57 -9.83 -9.17 -22.85
C PRO A 57 -9.95 -10.25 -23.92
N ASP A 58 -10.94 -10.13 -24.80
CA ASP A 58 -11.12 -11.03 -25.93
C ASP A 58 -9.90 -10.92 -26.87
N PRO A 59 -9.10 -11.99 -27.05
CA PRO A 59 -7.91 -11.95 -27.89
C PRO A 59 -8.26 -11.85 -29.39
N THR A 60 -9.51 -12.09 -29.77
CA THR A 60 -10.00 -12.06 -31.16
C THR A 60 -10.71 -10.76 -31.51
N ALA A 61 -10.92 -9.86 -30.55
CA ALA A 61 -11.56 -8.58 -30.77
C ALA A 61 -10.78 -7.77 -31.84
N PRO A 62 -11.43 -7.32 -32.92
CA PRO A 62 -10.74 -6.59 -33.98
C PRO A 62 -10.35 -5.20 -33.50
N VAL A 63 -9.09 -4.81 -33.75
CA VAL A 63 -8.64 -3.44 -33.54
C VAL A 63 -9.22 -2.52 -34.63
N PRO A 64 -9.94 -1.43 -34.27
CA PRO A 64 -10.52 -0.51 -35.24
C PRO A 64 -9.43 0.23 -36.02
N ALA A 65 -9.71 0.57 -37.28
CA ALA A 65 -8.71 1.13 -38.20
C ALA A 65 -8.08 2.43 -37.68
N SER A 66 -8.85 3.27 -36.98
CA SER A 66 -8.38 4.52 -36.37
C SER A 66 -7.34 4.33 -35.27
N GLU A 67 -7.30 3.17 -34.61
CA GLU A 67 -6.39 2.90 -33.49
C GLU A 67 -5.13 2.14 -33.92
N ARG A 68 -5.11 1.59 -35.13
CA ARG A 68 -4.00 0.74 -35.62
C ARG A 68 -2.66 1.46 -35.63
N GLU A 69 -2.64 2.73 -36.05
CA GLU A 69 -1.38 3.49 -36.12
C GLU A 69 -0.82 3.76 -34.73
N GLY A 70 -1.67 4.03 -33.74
CA GLY A 70 -1.24 4.27 -32.35
C GLY A 70 -0.70 3.02 -31.64
N LEU A 71 -1.17 1.83 -32.03
CA LEU A 71 -0.72 0.54 -31.50
C LEU A 71 0.44 -0.07 -32.28
N ARG A 72 0.97 0.65 -33.28
CA ARG A 72 2.15 0.24 -34.03
C ARG A 72 3.32 0.04 -33.07
N PRO A 73 4.06 -1.09 -33.15
CA PRO A 73 5.28 -1.25 -32.36
C PRO A 73 6.23 -0.08 -32.64
N ALA A 74 6.77 0.53 -31.59
CA ALA A 74 7.71 1.63 -31.69
C ALA A 74 9.08 1.12 -32.20
N THR A 75 9.15 0.74 -33.48
CA THR A 75 10.36 0.24 -34.15
C THR A 75 11.29 1.36 -34.59
N GLY A 76 11.07 2.59 -34.14
CA GLY A 76 11.98 3.71 -34.34
C GLY A 76 13.26 3.56 -33.50
N PRO A 77 14.26 4.43 -33.71
CA PRO A 77 15.43 4.48 -32.84
C PRO A 77 15.00 4.62 -31.38
N ALA A 78 15.64 3.87 -30.48
CA ALA A 78 15.34 3.93 -29.06
C ALA A 78 15.45 5.38 -28.55
N PRO A 79 14.52 5.85 -27.71
CA PRO A 79 14.66 7.13 -27.04
C PRO A 79 15.98 7.17 -26.26
N THR A 80 16.68 8.30 -26.28
CA THR A 80 18.01 8.48 -25.67
C THR A 80 18.05 8.26 -24.14
N LEU A 81 16.90 8.04 -23.49
CA LEU A 81 16.76 7.78 -22.06
C LEU A 81 16.93 6.30 -21.65
N VAL A 82 17.02 5.37 -22.61
CA VAL A 82 17.08 3.93 -22.30
C VAL A 82 18.48 3.47 -21.87
N ALA A 83 19.55 4.16 -22.28
CA ALA A 83 20.92 3.80 -21.90
C ALA A 83 21.12 3.86 -20.36
N THR A 84 20.70 4.95 -19.71
CA THR A 84 20.96 5.18 -18.29
C THR A 84 20.21 4.24 -17.33
N ARG A 85 19.07 3.64 -17.76
CA ARG A 85 18.31 2.71 -16.90
C ARG A 85 19.04 1.37 -16.71
N GLY A 86 19.76 0.91 -17.74
CA GLY A 86 20.55 -0.33 -17.67
C GLY A 86 21.77 -0.20 -16.76
N GLU A 87 22.43 0.97 -16.75
CA GLU A 87 23.59 1.22 -15.89
C GLU A 87 23.26 1.19 -14.39
N MET A 88 22.08 1.69 -13.98
CA MET A 88 21.70 1.76 -12.55
C MET A 88 21.51 0.36 -11.93
N ALA A 89 20.91 -0.58 -12.67
CA ALA A 89 20.70 -1.95 -12.20
C ALA A 89 22.02 -2.71 -11.97
N ASN A 90 23.07 -2.38 -12.73
CA ASN A 90 24.38 -3.02 -12.61
C ASN A 90 25.19 -2.49 -11.41
N GLN A 91 24.95 -1.24 -11.00
CA GLN A 91 25.66 -0.62 -9.87
C GLN A 91 25.18 -1.09 -8.49
N THR A 92 23.89 -1.43 -8.33
CA THR A 92 23.34 -1.90 -7.04
C THR A 92 23.73 -3.34 -6.70
N GLY A 93 24.11 -4.16 -7.69
CA GLY A 93 24.59 -5.53 -7.48
C GLY A 93 26.06 -5.65 -7.08
N ALA A 94 26.91 -4.70 -7.50
CA ALA A 94 28.36 -4.75 -7.26
C ALA A 94 28.78 -4.31 -5.84
N ALA A 95 27.90 -3.64 -5.08
CA ALA A 95 28.20 -3.13 -3.75
C ALA A 95 27.86 -4.12 -2.60
N ASN A 96 27.26 -5.28 -2.92
CA ASN A 96 26.83 -6.29 -1.94
C ASN A 96 27.47 -7.66 -2.22
N GLY A 97 28.77 -7.68 -2.53
CA GLY A 97 29.58 -8.89 -2.71
C GLY A 97 30.81 -8.90 -1.80
#